data_AF-A0A835Q9N4-F1
#
_entry.id   AF-A0A835Q9N4-F1
#
_cell.length_a   1.000
_cell.length_b   1.000
_cell.length_c   1.000
_cell.angle_alpha   90.00
_cell.angle_beta   90.00
_cell.angle_gamma   90.00
#
_symmetry.space_group_name_H-M   'P 1'
#
loop_
_entity.id
_entity.type
_entity.pdbx_description
1 polymer ?
#
loop_
_entity_poly.entity_id
_entity_poly.type
_entity_poly.pdbx_seq_one_letter_code
_entity_poly.pdbx_strand_id
1 'polypeptide(L)'
;MELRRRLPHFPSSSPSDISGSSLAPRCPSPDAASDSPASLIYLLSFFGIAFVQSVVSSNDDEVEEFFSVSSPPPVSDNKVIASPAPVAEPASLVLPECNDEEIIASVVCGKTPSYSLESVLGDCHRATAIRREALSRISGRELEGLPLDGFDYGSILGQCCELPVGYVQLPVGIAGPLMLDGREFYVPMATTEGCLVASANRGCKAIAESGGASSVLFRDGMTRAPVVRFPTAARAAELKFFLEESDNYDTLSVVFNRSSRFARLQGIKCSLAGRNLYVRFSCSTGDAMGMNMVSKGVQNVLDYLQNGFPDMDVISISSNFCSDKKPAAVNWIEGRGKSVVCEAVIKEDVVKKPRTGSAQNVESSHCITMMEAVNKGKDLHISITMPSIEVGTVGGGTQLASQSACLDLLGVKGSCFESPGSNARLLATIVASSARRELSLMSALAAGHLVRSHMKYNRSVKDVSKVAS
;
A
#
# COMPACT_ATOMS: atom_id res chain seq x y z
N MET A 1 21.72 -25.47 52.56
CA MET A 1 22.63 -26.53 52.05
C MET A 1 22.84 -26.26 50.57
N GLU A 2 24.09 -26.36 50.09
CA GLU A 2 24.56 -26.12 48.71
C GLU A 2 24.55 -24.65 48.21
N LEU A 3 25.54 -24.12 47.47
CA LEU A 3 26.95 -24.44 47.23
C LEU A 3 27.53 -23.18 46.52
N ARG A 4 28.25 -22.28 47.21
CA ARG A 4 28.94 -21.14 46.56
C ARG A 4 30.37 -21.56 46.18
N ARG A 5 30.62 -21.73 44.87
CA ARG A 5 31.97 -21.92 44.31
C ARG A 5 32.77 -20.61 44.38
N ARG A 6 33.99 -20.73 44.90
CA ARG A 6 35.05 -19.70 44.95
C ARG A 6 35.65 -19.51 43.55
N LEU A 7 35.92 -18.26 43.17
CA LEU A 7 36.87 -17.89 42.12
C LEU A 7 38.17 -17.40 42.78
N PRO A 8 39.37 -17.73 42.26
CA PRO A 8 40.64 -17.34 42.87
C PRO A 8 41.14 -15.96 42.43
N HIS A 9 41.75 -15.25 43.39
CA HIS A 9 42.52 -14.01 43.24
C HIS A 9 43.89 -14.23 42.58
N PHE A 10 44.34 -13.26 41.77
CA PHE A 10 45.76 -12.97 41.46
C PHE A 10 45.93 -11.44 41.35
N PRO A 11 47.16 -10.88 41.50
CA PRO A 11 47.40 -9.71 42.34
C PRO A 11 47.75 -8.43 41.56
N SER A 12 47.65 -7.33 42.30
CA SER A 12 47.99 -5.96 41.94
C SER A 12 49.46 -5.71 41.63
N SER A 13 49.75 -4.94 40.58
CA SER A 13 50.94 -4.08 40.49
C SER A 13 50.58 -2.78 39.76
N SER A 14 51.11 -1.66 40.26
CA SER A 14 50.80 -0.29 39.89
C SER A 14 51.99 0.34 39.08
N PRO A 15 52.00 1.64 38.74
CA PRO A 15 52.04 2.13 37.36
C PRO A 15 53.40 2.71 36.95
N SER A 16 53.66 2.80 35.65
CA SER A 16 54.63 3.76 35.11
C SER A 16 54.24 4.24 33.71
N ASP A 17 54.41 5.53 33.53
CA ASP A 17 54.05 6.38 32.40
C ASP A 17 54.63 5.92 31.06
N ILE A 18 53.93 6.22 29.96
CA ILE A 18 54.46 7.00 28.82
C ILE A 18 53.29 7.43 27.91
N SER A 19 53.31 8.73 27.65
CA SER A 19 52.46 9.60 26.84
C SER A 19 52.26 9.22 25.37
N GLY A 20 51.12 9.64 24.79
CA GLY A 20 51.15 10.34 23.49
C GLY A 20 50.04 10.03 22.46
N SER A 21 49.07 10.95 22.38
CA SER A 21 48.18 11.27 21.24
C SER A 21 46.99 10.36 20.90
N SER A 22 45.84 10.68 21.49
CA SER A 22 44.52 10.39 20.93
C SER A 22 44.00 11.64 20.18
N LEU A 23 43.54 11.46 18.94
CA LEU A 23 42.74 12.43 18.19
C LEU A 23 41.28 12.00 18.27
N ALA A 24 40.55 12.54 19.25
CA ALA A 24 39.10 12.48 19.31
C ALA A 24 38.49 13.70 18.57
N PRO A 25 37.38 13.54 17.82
CA PRO A 25 36.75 14.63 17.10
C PRO A 25 36.04 15.61 18.06
N ARG A 26 36.21 16.92 17.83
CA ARG A 26 35.58 18.01 18.58
C ARG A 26 34.10 18.17 18.19
N CYS A 27 33.23 18.33 19.18
CA CYS A 27 31.88 18.90 19.01
C CYS A 27 31.97 20.41 18.71
N PRO A 28 31.14 20.98 17.82
CA PRO A 28 30.93 22.42 17.74
C PRO A 28 29.75 22.89 18.62
N SER A 29 29.93 24.06 19.22
CA SER A 29 28.96 24.85 20.00
C SER A 29 27.96 25.61 19.10
N PRO A 30 26.82 26.08 19.65
CA PRO A 30 25.73 26.66 18.87
C PRO A 30 25.96 28.14 18.55
N ASP A 31 25.17 28.65 17.59
CA ASP A 31 24.98 30.05 17.17
C ASP A 31 25.58 30.45 15.81
N ALA A 32 24.79 30.19 14.76
CA ALA A 32 24.67 31.04 13.58
C ALA A 32 23.36 30.71 12.84
N ALA A 33 22.28 31.37 13.25
CA ALA A 33 21.04 31.42 12.49
C ALA A 33 21.24 32.34 11.27
N SER A 34 21.01 31.81 10.06
CA SER A 34 20.68 32.62 8.88
C SER A 34 19.89 31.76 7.90
N ASP A 35 18.75 32.32 7.49
CA ASP A 35 17.67 31.74 6.70
C ASP A 35 18.12 31.14 5.36
N SER A 36 17.54 29.99 5.00
CA SER A 36 17.38 29.61 3.59
C SER A 36 16.00 28.97 3.35
N PRO A 37 15.21 29.43 2.35
CA PRO A 37 13.83 29.01 2.14
C PRO A 37 13.73 27.68 1.37
N ALA A 38 14.64 26.74 1.64
CA ALA A 38 14.72 25.47 0.90
C ALA A 38 13.85 24.35 1.52
N SER A 39 13.36 24.53 2.75
CA SER A 39 12.57 23.49 3.44
C SER A 39 11.05 23.63 3.27
N LEU A 40 10.56 24.72 2.67
CA LEU A 40 9.12 24.97 2.48
C LEU A 40 8.61 24.52 1.09
N ILE A 41 9.52 24.33 0.12
CA ILE A 41 9.16 23.93 -1.26
C ILE A 41 8.95 22.41 -1.38
N TYR A 42 9.47 21.61 -0.45
CA TYR A 42 9.24 20.16 -0.42
C TYR A 42 7.87 19.75 0.16
N LEU A 43 7.12 20.69 0.75
CA LEU A 43 5.84 20.39 1.39
C LEU A 43 4.64 20.38 0.43
N LEU A 44 4.79 20.85 -0.81
CA LEU A 44 3.68 21.02 -1.77
C LEU A 44 3.78 20.15 -3.03
N SER A 45 4.86 19.37 -3.18
CA SER A 45 5.07 18.52 -4.37
C SER A 45 4.61 17.07 -4.18
N PHE A 46 3.86 16.76 -3.13
CA PHE A 46 3.56 15.38 -2.73
C PHE A 46 2.12 15.14 -2.24
N PHE A 47 1.14 15.91 -2.74
CA PHE A 47 -0.26 15.63 -2.41
C PHE A 47 -0.79 14.38 -3.13
N GLY A 48 -0.52 13.26 -2.48
CA GLY A 48 -1.13 11.95 -2.63
C GLY A 48 -1.10 11.24 -1.28
N ILE A 49 -1.74 11.86 -0.28
CA ILE A 49 -2.13 11.33 1.05
C ILE A 49 -1.02 11.30 2.12
N ALA A 50 -1.04 12.29 3.03
CA ALA A 50 -0.86 12.11 4.49
C ALA A 50 -0.86 13.47 5.25
N PHE A 51 -2.01 13.92 5.76
CA PHE A 51 -2.15 14.45 7.13
C PHE A 51 -3.62 14.77 7.44
N VAL A 52 -4.25 13.99 8.32
CA VAL A 52 -5.37 14.46 9.14
C VAL A 52 -4.88 14.37 10.56
N GLN A 53 -4.47 15.51 11.12
CA GLN A 53 -4.39 15.65 12.57
C GLN A 53 -4.86 17.05 12.96
N SER A 54 -6.00 17.03 13.64
CA SER A 54 -6.40 17.91 14.75
C SER A 54 -6.07 19.40 14.61
N VAL A 55 -7.07 20.15 14.12
CA VAL A 55 -7.27 21.55 14.52
C VAL A 55 -8.68 21.65 15.08
N VAL A 56 -8.86 21.27 16.34
CA VAL A 56 -9.80 21.92 17.26
C VAL A 56 -9.22 21.78 18.67
N SER A 57 -8.52 22.80 19.13
CA SER A 57 -8.42 23.16 20.54
C SER A 57 -8.20 24.67 20.59
N SER A 58 -8.88 25.30 21.55
CA SER A 58 -8.96 26.74 21.80
C SER A 58 -10.00 27.48 20.93
N ASN A 59 -11.25 27.35 21.32
CA ASN A 59 -11.94 28.45 22.00
C ASN A 59 -13.07 27.88 22.85
N ASP A 60 -12.90 28.04 24.15
CA ASP A 60 -13.96 27.88 25.15
C ASP A 60 -15.02 28.98 24.97
N ASP A 61 -16.18 28.67 25.56
CA ASP A 61 -17.30 29.54 25.91
C ASP A 61 -18.51 29.59 24.96
N GLU A 62 -19.66 29.24 25.57
CA GLU A 62 -21.06 29.44 25.16
C GLU A 62 -21.70 28.42 24.20
N VAL A 63 -22.24 27.32 24.76
CA VAL A 63 -23.70 27.11 24.85
C VAL A 63 -24.01 25.85 25.69
N GLU A 64 -24.21 26.04 27.00
CA GLU A 64 -25.09 25.18 27.80
C GLU A 64 -26.53 25.69 27.64
N GLU A 65 -27.42 24.80 27.20
CA GLU A 65 -28.83 24.65 27.57
C GLU A 65 -29.60 24.11 26.36
N PHE A 66 -29.88 22.81 26.34
CA PHE A 66 -31.25 22.30 26.18
C PHE A 66 -31.30 20.77 26.30
N PHE A 67 -31.97 20.34 27.37
CA PHE A 67 -32.57 19.02 27.62
C PHE A 67 -31.73 17.89 28.23
N SER A 68 -31.66 17.92 29.56
CA SER A 68 -31.79 16.73 30.41
C SER A 68 -33.22 16.16 30.32
N VAL A 69 -33.43 14.85 30.11
CA VAL A 69 -34.48 14.01 30.77
C VAL A 69 -34.17 12.50 30.60
N SER A 70 -34.00 11.83 31.75
CA SER A 70 -34.23 10.43 32.19
C SER A 70 -34.00 9.19 31.30
N SER A 71 -33.36 8.20 31.93
CA SER A 71 -33.17 6.79 31.56
C SER A 71 -34.47 5.95 31.43
N PRO A 72 -34.50 4.90 30.58
CA PRO A 72 -35.64 3.97 30.52
C PRO A 72 -35.47 2.71 31.41
N PRO A 73 -36.58 2.08 31.86
CA PRO A 73 -36.59 0.87 32.70
C PRO A 73 -36.61 -0.45 31.87
N PRO A 74 -36.61 -1.67 32.48
CA PRO A 74 -36.19 -2.91 31.83
C PRO A 74 -37.28 -3.65 31.05
N VAL A 75 -36.80 -4.66 30.30
CA VAL A 75 -37.37 -5.44 29.18
C VAL A 75 -38.53 -6.39 29.57
N SER A 76 -39.51 -6.57 28.66
CA SER A 76 -40.18 -7.86 28.46
C SER A 76 -40.71 -8.11 27.03
N ASP A 77 -40.43 -9.33 26.57
CA ASP A 77 -41.12 -10.20 25.60
C ASP A 77 -41.16 -9.95 24.07
N ASN A 78 -40.33 -10.76 23.39
CA ASN A 78 -40.64 -11.61 22.24
C ASN A 78 -41.50 -11.04 21.10
N LYS A 79 -40.83 -10.49 20.07
CA LYS A 79 -41.23 -10.67 18.67
C LYS A 79 -40.02 -10.94 17.78
N VAL A 80 -40.12 -12.02 17.03
CA VAL A 80 -39.22 -12.50 15.98
C VAL A 80 -38.82 -11.35 15.04
N ILE A 81 -37.52 -11.04 14.99
CA ILE A 81 -36.97 -10.11 13.98
C ILE A 81 -36.76 -10.91 12.70
N ALA A 82 -37.61 -10.64 11.72
CA ALA A 82 -37.49 -11.15 10.36
C ALA A 82 -36.22 -10.62 9.67
N SER A 83 -35.68 -11.43 8.77
CA SER A 83 -34.55 -11.14 7.87
C SER A 83 -34.64 -9.74 7.23
N PRO A 84 -33.50 -9.08 6.94
CA PRO A 84 -33.53 -7.77 6.29
C PRO A 84 -34.24 -7.89 4.94
N ALA A 85 -35.25 -7.03 4.76
CA ALA A 85 -35.99 -6.90 3.52
C ALA A 85 -35.04 -6.54 2.35
N PRO A 86 -35.35 -6.98 1.12
CA PRO A 86 -34.55 -6.64 -0.06
C PRO A 86 -34.48 -5.12 -0.20
N VAL A 87 -33.29 -4.63 -0.56
CA VAL A 87 -33.02 -3.23 -0.90
C VAL A 87 -34.08 -2.81 -1.93
N ALA A 88 -34.94 -1.87 -1.55
CA ALA A 88 -35.90 -1.29 -2.47
C ALA A 88 -35.12 -0.67 -3.64
N GLU A 89 -35.48 -1.05 -4.86
CA GLU A 89 -35.00 -0.39 -6.07
C GLU A 89 -35.23 1.12 -5.93
N PRO A 90 -34.24 1.98 -6.23
CA PRO A 90 -34.46 3.40 -6.17
C PRO A 90 -35.49 3.76 -7.24
N ALA A 91 -36.63 4.27 -6.80
CA ALA A 91 -37.61 4.90 -7.68
C ALA A 91 -36.88 5.96 -8.51
N SER A 92 -36.87 5.78 -9.82
CA SER A 92 -36.24 6.68 -10.78
C SER A 92 -36.91 8.05 -10.72
N LEU A 93 -36.37 8.95 -9.90
CA LEU A 93 -36.61 10.38 -10.01
C LEU A 93 -35.83 10.88 -11.23
N VAL A 94 -36.32 10.54 -12.43
CA VAL A 94 -35.88 11.19 -13.67
C VAL A 94 -36.43 12.60 -13.59
N LEU A 95 -35.59 13.55 -13.18
CA LEU A 95 -35.91 14.95 -13.40
C LEU A 95 -36.07 15.13 -14.93
N PRO A 96 -37.08 15.89 -15.39
CA PRO A 96 -37.12 16.33 -16.80
C PRO A 96 -35.81 17.02 -17.14
N GLU A 97 -35.49 17.23 -18.42
CA GLU A 97 -34.29 17.96 -18.89
C GLU A 97 -34.10 19.31 -18.14
N CYS A 98 -33.52 19.25 -16.94
CA CYS A 98 -33.27 20.40 -16.10
C CYS A 98 -32.06 21.09 -16.69
N ASN A 99 -32.12 22.42 -16.75
CA ASN A 99 -30.99 23.22 -17.17
C ASN A 99 -29.80 22.97 -16.24
N ASP A 100 -28.63 22.67 -16.81
CA ASP A 100 -27.40 22.43 -16.04
C ASP A 100 -27.11 23.59 -15.09
N GLU A 101 -27.41 24.82 -15.52
CA GLU A 101 -27.22 26.03 -14.72
C GLU A 101 -28.00 26.03 -13.40
N GLU A 102 -29.24 25.53 -13.41
CA GLU A 102 -30.08 25.44 -12.19
C GLU A 102 -29.53 24.40 -11.22
N ILE A 103 -29.06 23.27 -11.75
CA ILE A 103 -28.46 22.20 -10.96
C ILE A 103 -27.15 22.68 -10.37
N ILE A 104 -26.30 23.35 -11.15
CA ILE A 104 -25.06 23.96 -10.69
C ILE A 104 -25.36 24.96 -9.56
N ALA A 105 -26.29 25.89 -9.76
CA ALA A 105 -26.68 26.85 -8.73
C ALA A 105 -27.19 26.16 -7.46
N SER A 106 -27.98 25.08 -7.59
CA SER A 106 -28.47 24.27 -6.47
C SER A 106 -27.34 23.57 -5.69
N VAL A 107 -26.32 23.06 -6.39
CA VAL A 107 -25.13 22.47 -5.78
C VAL A 107 -24.28 23.53 -5.09
N VAL A 108 -24.06 24.68 -5.73
CA VAL A 108 -23.27 25.80 -5.18
C VAL A 108 -23.89 26.36 -3.90
N CYS A 109 -25.22 26.48 -3.83
CA CYS A 109 -25.91 26.94 -2.62
C CYS A 109 -26.15 25.83 -1.58
N GLY A 110 -25.67 24.60 -1.82
CA GLY A 110 -25.75 23.48 -0.87
C GLY A 110 -27.11 22.80 -0.78
N LYS A 111 -28.07 23.12 -1.65
CA LYS A 111 -29.40 22.47 -1.68
C LYS A 111 -29.34 21.05 -2.23
N THR A 112 -28.50 20.82 -3.24
CA THR A 112 -28.27 19.49 -3.82
C THR A 112 -26.91 18.97 -3.39
N PRO A 113 -26.82 17.84 -2.67
CA PRO A 113 -25.54 17.24 -2.33
C PRO A 113 -24.80 16.76 -3.58
N SER A 114 -23.51 17.12 -3.71
CA SER A 114 -22.73 16.77 -4.91
C SER A 114 -22.56 15.25 -5.13
N TYR A 115 -22.60 14.45 -4.06
CA TYR A 115 -22.45 12.99 -4.16
C TYR A 115 -23.67 12.27 -4.71
N SER A 116 -24.83 12.93 -4.81
CA SER A 116 -26.05 12.31 -5.35
C SER A 116 -26.25 12.57 -6.85
N LEU A 117 -25.38 13.35 -7.50
CA LEU A 117 -25.55 13.78 -8.88
C LEU A 117 -25.64 12.59 -9.85
N GLU A 118 -24.80 11.57 -9.69
CA GLU A 118 -24.83 10.38 -10.55
C GLU A 118 -26.17 9.64 -10.44
N SER A 119 -26.71 9.50 -9.22
CA SER A 119 -28.01 8.84 -9.00
C SER A 119 -29.20 9.66 -9.51
N VAL A 120 -29.13 10.99 -9.43
CA VAL A 120 -30.24 11.89 -9.79
C VAL A 120 -30.29 12.13 -11.30
N LEU A 121 -29.13 12.25 -11.94
CA LEU A 121 -29.04 12.57 -13.36
C LEU A 121 -29.04 11.33 -14.25
N GLY A 122 -28.65 10.17 -13.73
CA GLY A 122 -28.50 8.94 -14.52
C GLY A 122 -27.35 8.99 -15.53
N ASP A 123 -26.61 10.09 -15.59
CA ASP A 123 -25.48 10.32 -16.49
C ASP A 123 -24.25 10.73 -15.66
N CYS A 124 -23.26 9.84 -15.60
CA CYS A 124 -22.05 10.02 -14.82
C CYS A 124 -21.11 11.08 -15.42
N HIS A 125 -21.11 11.24 -16.74
CA HIS A 125 -20.29 12.26 -17.41
C HIS A 125 -20.87 13.65 -17.13
N ARG A 126 -22.18 13.82 -17.34
CA ARG A 126 -22.89 15.06 -17.01
C ARG A 126 -22.78 15.42 -15.53
N ALA A 127 -22.92 14.44 -14.63
CA ALA A 127 -22.74 14.64 -13.19
C ALA A 127 -21.33 15.16 -12.84
N THR A 128 -20.29 14.59 -13.48
CA THR A 128 -18.90 15.04 -13.33
C THR A 128 -18.72 16.47 -13.84
N ALA A 129 -19.31 16.80 -14.99
CA ALA A 129 -19.25 18.14 -15.59
C ALA A 129 -19.88 19.20 -14.67
N ILE A 130 -21.10 18.95 -14.21
CA ILE A 130 -21.83 19.82 -13.27
C ILE A 130 -21.04 20.01 -11.97
N ARG A 131 -20.48 18.92 -11.43
CA ARG A 131 -19.66 18.97 -10.22
C ARG A 131 -18.42 19.84 -10.40
N ARG A 132 -17.70 19.67 -11.52
CA ARG A 132 -16.51 20.44 -11.87
C ARG A 132 -16.83 21.93 -11.98
N GLU A 133 -17.93 22.27 -12.63
CA GLU A 133 -18.38 23.66 -12.78
C GLU A 133 -18.79 24.27 -11.43
N ALA A 134 -19.59 23.55 -10.64
CA ALA A 134 -19.95 23.99 -9.29
C ALA A 134 -18.72 24.20 -8.40
N LEU A 135 -17.74 23.30 -8.46
CA LEU A 135 -16.48 23.44 -7.73
C LEU A 135 -15.68 24.66 -8.19
N SER A 136 -15.69 24.97 -9.49
CA SER A 136 -15.01 26.15 -10.04
C SER A 136 -15.63 27.45 -9.51
N ARG A 137 -16.96 27.50 -9.40
CA ARG A 137 -17.68 28.64 -8.81
C ARG A 137 -17.49 28.78 -7.30
N ILE A 138 -17.49 27.67 -6.57
CA ILE A 138 -17.26 27.67 -5.11
C ILE A 138 -15.84 28.11 -4.78
N SER A 139 -14.85 27.60 -5.52
CA SER A 139 -13.43 27.86 -5.23
C SER A 139 -12.88 29.13 -5.88
N GLY A 140 -13.60 29.69 -6.87
CA GLY A 140 -13.11 30.77 -7.71
C GLY A 140 -11.91 30.38 -8.58
N ARG A 141 -11.69 29.08 -8.81
CA ARG A 141 -10.55 28.54 -9.57
C ARG A 141 -11.02 27.50 -10.57
N GLU A 142 -10.53 27.61 -11.80
CA GLU A 142 -10.83 26.64 -12.85
C GLU A 142 -9.89 25.44 -12.79
N LEU A 143 -10.39 24.28 -13.24
CA LEU A 143 -9.62 23.04 -13.40
C LEU A 143 -9.09 22.88 -14.83
N GLU A 144 -8.60 23.97 -15.42
CA GLU A 144 -8.03 23.97 -16.76
C GLU A 144 -6.87 22.97 -16.86
N GLY A 145 -6.82 22.23 -17.97
CA GLY A 145 -5.81 21.18 -18.19
C GLY A 145 -6.11 19.82 -17.53
N LEU A 146 -7.13 19.71 -16.67
CA LEU A 146 -7.66 18.41 -16.23
C LEU A 146 -8.69 17.91 -17.26
N PRO A 147 -8.48 16.80 -17.97
CA PRO A 147 -9.45 16.29 -18.94
C PRO A 147 -10.76 15.84 -18.29
N LEU A 148 -11.84 16.01 -19.05
CA LEU A 148 -13.19 15.51 -18.73
C LEU A 148 -13.62 14.43 -19.73
N ASP A 149 -13.41 14.66 -21.02
CA ASP A 149 -13.85 13.74 -22.07
C ASP A 149 -12.91 12.55 -22.27
N GLY A 150 -13.44 11.49 -22.88
CA GLY A 150 -12.68 10.28 -23.22
C GLY A 150 -12.48 9.29 -22.07
N PHE A 151 -13.22 9.46 -20.96
CA PHE A 151 -13.20 8.55 -19.82
C PHE A 151 -14.59 7.98 -19.53
N ASP A 152 -14.67 6.68 -19.32
CA ASP A 152 -15.90 6.00 -18.92
C ASP A 152 -16.14 6.15 -17.42
N TYR A 153 -16.84 7.21 -17.03
CA TYR A 153 -17.21 7.47 -15.64
C TYR A 153 -18.15 6.41 -15.03
N GLY A 154 -18.90 5.68 -15.86
CA GLY A 154 -19.73 4.58 -15.39
C GLY A 154 -18.90 3.45 -14.80
N SER A 155 -17.70 3.20 -15.34
CA SER A 155 -16.80 2.13 -14.89
C SER A 155 -16.20 2.34 -13.49
N ILE A 156 -16.20 3.57 -12.97
CA ILE A 156 -15.65 3.90 -11.64
C ILE A 156 -16.72 4.03 -10.55
N LEU A 157 -17.99 4.22 -10.93
CA LEU A 157 -19.08 4.53 -10.01
C LEU A 157 -19.27 3.41 -8.98
N GLY A 158 -19.23 3.77 -7.69
CA GLY A 158 -19.43 2.85 -6.57
C GLY A 158 -18.31 1.82 -6.37
N GLN A 159 -17.17 1.97 -7.07
CA GLN A 159 -16.11 0.97 -7.07
C GLN A 159 -14.69 1.55 -6.97
N CYS A 160 -14.37 2.61 -7.73
CA CYS A 160 -13.00 3.10 -7.85
C CYS A 160 -12.78 4.53 -7.35
N CYS A 161 -13.76 5.44 -7.51
CA CYS A 161 -13.66 6.81 -7.04
C CYS A 161 -15.04 7.42 -6.84
N GLU A 162 -15.20 8.19 -5.76
CA GLU A 162 -16.34 9.02 -5.49
C GLU A 162 -16.08 10.46 -5.98
N LEU A 163 -17.16 11.21 -6.25
CA LEU A 163 -17.11 12.64 -6.59
C LEU A 163 -16.11 13.02 -7.72
N PRO A 164 -16.07 12.30 -8.86
CA PRO A 164 -15.15 12.62 -9.95
C PRO A 164 -15.36 14.05 -10.48
N VAL A 165 -14.26 14.72 -10.84
CA VAL A 165 -14.24 16.04 -11.52
C VAL A 165 -13.42 16.05 -12.82
N GLY A 166 -12.93 14.88 -13.22
CA GLY A 166 -11.96 14.68 -14.29
C GLY A 166 -11.11 13.44 -14.03
N TYR A 167 -10.02 13.29 -14.77
CA TYR A 167 -9.03 12.24 -14.55
C TYR A 167 -7.62 12.74 -14.89
N VAL A 168 -6.60 12.15 -14.28
CA VAL A 168 -5.19 12.50 -14.56
C VAL A 168 -4.63 11.57 -15.62
N GLN A 169 -4.06 12.14 -16.68
CA GLN A 169 -3.33 11.40 -17.69
C GLN A 169 -1.90 11.12 -17.20
N LEU A 170 -1.51 9.85 -17.17
CA LEU A 170 -0.16 9.42 -16.81
C LEU A 170 0.54 8.80 -18.02
N PRO A 171 1.74 9.26 -18.40
CA PRO A 171 2.53 8.64 -19.47
C PRO A 171 2.85 7.18 -19.12
N VAL A 172 2.65 6.28 -20.08
CA VAL A 172 2.98 4.85 -19.94
C VAL A 172 4.12 4.51 -20.89
N GLY A 173 5.26 4.09 -20.33
CA GLY A 173 6.39 3.57 -21.07
C GLY A 173 6.51 2.06 -20.95
N ILE A 174 7.36 1.46 -21.80
CA ILE A 174 7.61 0.01 -21.82
C ILE A 174 9.09 -0.26 -21.54
N ALA A 175 9.37 -1.17 -20.61
CA ALA A 175 10.70 -1.70 -20.35
C ALA A 175 10.76 -3.19 -20.71
N GLY A 176 11.70 -3.61 -21.55
CA GLY A 176 11.86 -5.01 -21.92
C GLY A 176 12.75 -5.26 -23.15
N PRO A 177 12.91 -6.52 -23.55
CA PRO A 177 12.33 -7.69 -22.90
C PRO A 177 12.99 -8.00 -21.55
N LEU A 178 12.18 -8.30 -20.53
CA LEU A 178 12.59 -8.89 -19.27
C LEU A 178 12.55 -10.42 -19.43
N MET A 179 13.73 -11.05 -19.47
CA MET A 179 13.83 -12.51 -19.50
C MET A 179 13.77 -13.05 -18.08
N LEU A 180 12.65 -13.71 -17.74
CA LEU A 180 12.35 -14.20 -16.39
C LEU A 180 11.77 -15.62 -16.47
N ASP A 181 12.40 -16.56 -15.75
CA ASP A 181 11.95 -17.96 -15.65
C ASP A 181 11.72 -18.62 -17.03
N GLY A 182 12.58 -18.28 -17.99
CA GLY A 182 12.51 -18.77 -19.37
C GLY A 182 11.45 -18.11 -20.25
N ARG A 183 10.82 -17.01 -19.81
CA ARG A 183 9.80 -16.26 -20.55
C ARG A 183 10.20 -14.80 -20.74
N GLU A 184 9.70 -14.20 -21.80
CA GLU A 184 9.90 -12.77 -22.10
C GLU A 184 8.69 -11.93 -21.70
N PHE A 185 8.95 -10.82 -21.00
CA PHE A 185 7.92 -9.85 -20.62
C PHE A 185 8.28 -8.44 -21.08
N TYR A 186 7.28 -7.67 -21.50
CA TYR A 186 7.38 -6.24 -21.75
C TYR A 186 6.60 -5.51 -20.66
N VAL A 187 7.32 -4.83 -19.77
CA VAL A 187 6.76 -4.31 -18.53
C VAL A 187 6.22 -2.89 -18.74
N PRO A 188 4.90 -2.67 -18.63
CA PRO A 188 4.32 -1.34 -18.67
C PRO A 188 4.62 -0.58 -17.38
N MET A 189 5.03 0.69 -17.51
CA MET A 189 5.41 1.56 -16.41
C MET A 189 4.76 2.93 -16.59
N ALA A 190 3.76 3.23 -15.76
CA ALA A 190 3.15 4.56 -15.69
C ALA A 190 3.99 5.47 -14.78
N THR A 191 4.52 6.57 -15.32
CA THR A 191 5.37 7.49 -14.54
C THR A 191 5.51 8.85 -15.20
N THR A 192 5.73 9.87 -14.37
CA THR A 192 6.18 11.20 -14.79
C THR A 192 7.68 11.41 -14.53
N GLU A 193 8.36 10.46 -13.89
CA GLU A 193 9.78 10.54 -13.58
C GLU A 193 10.63 10.26 -14.82
N GLY A 194 11.36 11.28 -15.29
CA GLY A 194 12.35 11.11 -16.35
C GLY A 194 13.43 10.09 -15.95
N CYS A 195 14.06 9.42 -16.93
CA CYS A 195 15.00 8.31 -16.75
C CYS A 195 14.43 6.99 -16.21
N LEU A 196 13.29 6.96 -15.54
CA LEU A 196 12.82 5.76 -14.84
C LEU A 196 12.67 4.56 -15.78
N VAL A 197 11.83 4.68 -16.82
CA VAL A 197 11.58 3.60 -17.79
C VAL A 197 12.86 3.24 -18.55
N ALA A 198 13.65 4.23 -18.95
CA ALA A 198 14.91 4.01 -19.67
C ALA A 198 15.96 3.28 -18.81
N SER A 199 15.97 3.52 -17.50
CA SER A 199 16.85 2.80 -16.55
C SER A 199 16.39 1.36 -16.38
N ALA A 200 15.09 1.14 -16.17
CA ALA A 200 14.51 -0.20 -16.07
C ALA A 200 14.77 -1.03 -17.34
N ASN A 201 14.60 -0.41 -18.52
CA ASN A 201 14.86 -1.05 -19.81
C ASN A 201 16.32 -1.51 -19.96
N ARG A 202 17.27 -0.69 -19.48
CA ARG A 202 18.70 -1.04 -19.48
C ARG A 202 19.02 -2.19 -18.52
N GLY A 203 18.36 -2.23 -17.37
CA GLY A 203 18.42 -3.37 -16.45
C GLY A 203 17.89 -4.66 -17.09
N CYS A 204 16.74 -4.60 -17.76
CA CYS A 204 16.16 -5.74 -18.49
C CYS A 204 17.14 -6.27 -19.56
N LYS A 205 17.74 -5.37 -20.34
CA LYS A 205 18.77 -5.72 -21.34
C LYS A 205 20.00 -6.37 -20.71
N ALA A 206 20.45 -5.90 -19.54
CA ALA A 206 21.57 -6.50 -18.81
C ALA A 206 21.31 -7.96 -18.46
N ILE A 207 20.12 -8.21 -17.92
CA ILE A 207 19.68 -9.53 -17.49
C ILE A 207 19.53 -10.45 -18.71
N ALA A 208 18.87 -9.98 -19.77
CA ALA A 208 18.67 -10.74 -21.00
C ALA A 208 20.01 -11.13 -21.67
N GLU A 209 20.96 -10.19 -21.80
CA GLU A 209 22.32 -10.48 -22.33
C GLU A 209 23.09 -11.50 -21.49
N SER A 210 22.76 -11.62 -20.19
CA SER A 210 23.45 -12.51 -19.26
C SER A 210 22.77 -13.87 -19.08
N GLY A 211 21.67 -14.13 -19.80
CA GLY A 211 20.97 -15.43 -19.77
C GLY A 211 19.63 -15.43 -19.03
N GLY A 212 19.18 -14.27 -18.56
CA GLY A 212 17.90 -14.12 -17.87
C GLY A 212 18.00 -14.13 -16.35
N ALA A 213 16.84 -13.99 -15.72
CA ALA A 213 16.66 -14.03 -14.27
C ALA A 213 15.81 -15.23 -13.87
N SER A 214 15.99 -15.67 -12.63
CA SER A 214 15.14 -16.67 -11.98
C SER A 214 14.42 -16.05 -10.80
N SER A 215 13.20 -16.52 -10.52
CA SER A 215 12.42 -16.10 -9.36
C SER A 215 11.82 -17.27 -8.60
N VAL A 216 11.63 -17.06 -7.30
CA VAL A 216 10.93 -17.98 -6.41
C VAL A 216 9.99 -17.17 -5.55
N LEU A 217 8.71 -17.54 -5.61
CA LEU A 217 7.71 -17.06 -4.67
C LEU A 217 7.64 -18.02 -3.49
N PHE A 218 7.89 -17.52 -2.28
CA PHE A 218 8.01 -18.35 -1.08
C PHE A 218 6.92 -18.10 -0.03
N ARG A 219 6.13 -17.02 -0.16
CA ARG A 219 4.88 -16.83 0.62
C ARG A 219 3.81 -16.14 -0.23
N ASP A 220 2.57 -16.48 0.04
CA ASP A 220 1.37 -15.87 -0.55
C ASP A 220 0.25 -15.83 0.49
N GLY A 221 0.08 -14.71 1.17
CA GLY A 221 -0.92 -14.53 2.22
C GLY A 221 -1.19 -13.05 2.52
N MET A 222 -2.40 -12.59 2.23
CA MET A 222 -2.85 -11.25 2.63
C MET A 222 -3.26 -11.26 4.10
N THR A 223 -3.07 -10.13 4.79
CA THR A 223 -3.27 -10.04 6.24
C THR A 223 -4.29 -9.00 6.65
N ARG A 224 -5.03 -9.32 7.71
CA ARG A 224 -5.85 -8.37 8.48
C ARG A 224 -5.63 -8.64 9.96
N ALA A 225 -5.51 -7.58 10.74
CA ALA A 225 -5.31 -7.69 12.17
C ALA A 225 -6.31 -6.84 12.96
N PRO A 226 -7.36 -7.43 13.55
CA PRO A 226 -8.17 -6.77 14.56
C PRO A 226 -7.38 -6.56 15.86
N VAL A 227 -7.92 -5.67 16.70
CA VAL A 227 -7.57 -5.56 18.11
C VAL A 227 -8.83 -5.68 18.94
N VAL A 228 -8.77 -6.58 19.90
CA VAL A 228 -9.83 -6.84 20.87
C VAL A 228 -9.33 -6.55 22.28
N ARG A 229 -10.23 -6.24 23.19
CA ARG A 229 -9.92 -5.88 24.58
C ARG A 229 -10.77 -6.69 25.53
N PHE A 230 -10.15 -7.03 26.66
CA PHE A 230 -10.81 -7.71 27.77
C PHE A 230 -10.71 -6.89 29.07
N PRO A 231 -11.46 -7.27 30.12
CA PRO A 231 -11.31 -6.67 31.44
C PRO A 231 -9.90 -6.84 32.03
N THR A 232 -9.27 -8.00 31.82
CA THR A 232 -7.96 -8.34 32.38
C THR A 232 -7.00 -8.91 31.33
N ALA A 233 -5.70 -8.82 31.59
CA ALA A 233 -4.67 -9.41 30.74
C ALA A 233 -4.75 -10.95 30.71
N ALA A 234 -5.11 -11.58 31.84
CA ALA A 234 -5.30 -13.02 31.92
C ALA A 234 -6.39 -13.50 30.95
N ARG A 235 -7.52 -12.78 30.93
CA ARG A 235 -8.63 -13.11 30.04
C ARG A 235 -8.31 -12.91 28.56
N ALA A 236 -7.56 -11.85 28.23
CA ALA A 236 -7.03 -11.68 26.87
C ALA A 236 -6.04 -12.80 26.47
N ALA A 237 -5.25 -13.31 27.44
CA ALA A 237 -4.36 -14.45 27.20
C ALA A 237 -5.13 -15.77 26.99
N GLU A 238 -6.26 -15.97 27.65
CA GLU A 238 -7.14 -17.12 27.39
C GLU A 238 -7.60 -17.16 25.92
N LEU A 239 -8.03 -16.02 25.35
CA LEU A 239 -8.35 -15.96 23.92
C LEU A 239 -7.11 -16.21 23.04
N LYS A 240 -5.95 -15.69 23.42
CA LYS A 240 -4.70 -15.96 22.69
C LYS A 240 -4.42 -17.46 22.58
N PHE A 241 -4.47 -18.17 23.70
CA PHE A 241 -4.22 -19.61 23.71
C PHE A 241 -5.29 -20.38 22.95
N PHE A 242 -6.56 -19.98 23.08
CA PHE A 242 -7.65 -20.55 22.30
C PHE A 242 -7.41 -20.44 20.78
N LEU A 243 -6.94 -19.29 20.30
CA LEU A 243 -6.68 -19.04 18.87
C LEU A 243 -5.44 -19.76 18.32
N GLU A 244 -4.48 -20.11 19.18
CA GLU A 244 -3.23 -20.79 18.80
C GLU A 244 -3.30 -22.32 18.96
N GLU A 245 -4.31 -22.83 19.65
CA GLU A 245 -4.57 -24.26 19.80
C GLU A 245 -4.95 -24.89 18.45
N SER A 246 -4.32 -26.01 18.10
CA SER A 246 -4.52 -26.68 16.80
C SER A 246 -5.96 -27.14 16.60
N ASP A 247 -6.60 -27.63 17.66
CA ASP A 247 -7.95 -28.19 17.60
C ASP A 247 -9.00 -27.12 17.30
N ASN A 248 -8.76 -25.88 17.72
CA ASN A 248 -9.65 -24.76 17.46
C ASN A 248 -9.40 -24.15 16.08
N TYR A 249 -8.17 -24.24 15.56
CA TYR A 249 -7.80 -23.68 14.26
C TYR A 249 -8.68 -24.20 13.12
N ASP A 250 -9.00 -25.50 13.11
CA ASP A 250 -9.84 -26.09 12.07
C ASP A 250 -11.26 -25.49 12.05
N THR A 251 -11.84 -25.28 13.23
CA THR A 251 -13.16 -24.64 13.35
C THR A 251 -13.10 -23.18 12.90
N LEU A 252 -12.09 -22.43 13.35
CA LEU A 252 -11.89 -21.03 12.96
C LEU A 252 -11.65 -20.89 11.46
N SER A 253 -10.90 -21.82 10.86
CA SER A 253 -10.66 -21.91 9.42
C SER A 253 -11.97 -22.12 8.66
N VAL A 254 -12.84 -23.03 9.10
CA VAL A 254 -14.17 -23.23 8.49
C VAL A 254 -15.01 -21.96 8.55
N VAL A 255 -15.07 -21.30 9.72
CA VAL A 255 -15.83 -20.05 9.91
C VAL A 255 -15.28 -18.93 9.01
N PHE A 256 -13.97 -18.77 8.96
CA PHE A 256 -13.29 -17.77 8.14
C PHE A 256 -13.56 -18.02 6.65
N ASN A 257 -13.37 -19.26 6.19
CA ASN A 257 -13.42 -19.64 4.77
C ASN A 257 -14.85 -19.59 4.20
N ARG A 258 -15.90 -19.63 5.04
CA ARG A 258 -17.29 -19.40 4.60
C ARG A 258 -17.52 -18.01 4.00
N SER A 259 -16.63 -17.04 4.28
CA SER A 259 -16.75 -15.68 3.76
C SER A 259 -16.58 -15.59 2.23
N SER A 260 -15.85 -16.52 1.61
CA SER A 260 -15.49 -16.50 0.19
C SER A 260 -15.02 -17.87 -0.32
N ARG A 261 -15.36 -18.20 -1.57
CA ARG A 261 -14.87 -19.41 -2.24
C ARG A 261 -13.35 -19.47 -2.39
N PHE A 262 -12.67 -18.32 -2.41
CA PHE A 262 -11.21 -18.22 -2.60
C PHE A 262 -10.43 -18.03 -1.31
N ALA A 263 -11.06 -17.56 -0.23
CA ALA A 263 -10.40 -17.30 1.03
C ALA A 263 -10.00 -18.62 1.69
N ARG A 264 -8.70 -18.83 1.94
CA ARG A 264 -8.23 -19.92 2.80
C ARG A 264 -7.35 -19.36 3.90
N LEU A 265 -7.82 -19.48 5.14
CA LEU A 265 -7.03 -19.15 6.32
C LEU A 265 -5.77 -20.02 6.35
N GLN A 266 -4.61 -19.36 6.53
CA GLN A 266 -3.30 -19.99 6.57
C GLN A 266 -2.67 -19.96 7.96
N GLY A 267 -3.05 -18.98 8.79
CA GLY A 267 -2.51 -18.84 10.13
C GLY A 267 -3.11 -17.66 10.88
N ILE A 268 -3.02 -17.74 12.20
CA ILE A 268 -3.40 -16.69 13.12
C ILE A 268 -2.20 -16.44 14.03
N LYS A 269 -1.71 -15.19 14.05
CA LYS A 269 -0.60 -14.79 14.90
C LYS A 269 -1.07 -13.74 15.90
N CYS A 270 -0.97 -14.07 17.18
CA CYS A 270 -1.45 -13.22 18.25
C CYS A 270 -0.31 -12.46 18.95
N SER A 271 -0.56 -11.20 19.32
CA SER A 271 0.33 -10.38 20.14
C SER A 271 -0.45 -9.72 21.25
N LEU A 272 -0.05 -9.95 22.50
CA LEU A 272 -0.69 -9.40 23.69
C LEU A 272 -0.01 -8.08 24.10
N ALA A 273 -0.79 -7.05 24.39
CA ALA A 273 -0.30 -5.83 25.01
C ALA A 273 -1.24 -5.41 26.15
N GLY A 274 -0.87 -5.79 27.38
CA GLY A 274 -1.73 -5.64 28.54
C GLY A 274 -3.02 -6.44 28.38
N ARG A 275 -4.17 -5.76 28.44
CA ARG A 275 -5.51 -6.36 28.27
C ARG A 275 -6.03 -6.31 26.82
N ASN A 276 -5.21 -5.86 25.88
CA ASN A 276 -5.52 -5.85 24.45
C ASN A 276 -4.82 -7.03 23.76
N LEU A 277 -5.52 -7.65 22.81
CA LEU A 277 -4.99 -8.71 21.96
C LEU A 277 -5.07 -8.28 20.49
N TYR A 278 -3.92 -8.28 19.83
CA TYR A 278 -3.79 -8.02 18.40
C TYR A 278 -3.70 -9.37 17.68
N VAL A 279 -4.65 -9.65 16.79
CA VAL A 279 -4.79 -10.98 16.17
C VAL A 279 -4.57 -10.84 14.67
N ARG A 280 -3.41 -11.25 14.15
CA ARG A 280 -3.06 -11.13 12.73
C ARG A 280 -3.44 -12.41 11.98
N PHE A 281 -4.51 -12.34 11.19
CA PHE A 281 -4.93 -13.41 10.30
C PHE A 281 -4.16 -13.34 8.98
N SER A 282 -3.70 -14.48 8.48
CA SER A 282 -3.11 -14.64 7.14
C SER A 282 -4.02 -15.53 6.28
N CYS A 283 -4.23 -15.14 5.04
CA CYS A 283 -5.19 -15.81 4.15
C CYS A 283 -4.73 -15.77 2.68
N SER A 284 -4.90 -16.87 1.95
CA SER A 284 -4.81 -16.84 0.49
C SER A 284 -6.08 -16.24 -0.13
N THR A 285 -5.95 -15.50 -1.22
CA THR A 285 -7.06 -14.69 -1.76
C THR A 285 -7.28 -14.87 -3.27
N GLY A 286 -6.71 -15.94 -3.82
CA GLY A 286 -6.70 -16.19 -5.26
C GLY A 286 -5.97 -15.09 -6.01
N ASP A 287 -6.57 -14.60 -7.08
CA ASP A 287 -5.99 -13.55 -7.94
C ASP A 287 -6.35 -12.12 -7.49
N ALA A 288 -7.19 -11.96 -6.47
CA ALA A 288 -7.44 -10.66 -5.88
C ALA A 288 -6.26 -10.25 -4.99
N MET A 289 -6.07 -8.94 -4.78
CA MET A 289 -5.19 -8.47 -3.69
C MET A 289 -5.79 -8.85 -2.32
N GLY A 290 -7.13 -8.88 -2.24
CA GLY A 290 -7.84 -9.65 -1.22
C GLY A 290 -8.23 -8.92 0.06
N MET A 291 -7.96 -7.62 0.18
CA MET A 291 -8.20 -6.88 1.44
C MET A 291 -9.64 -6.90 1.94
N ASN A 292 -10.63 -6.74 1.07
CA ASN A 292 -12.04 -6.84 1.45
C ASN A 292 -12.41 -8.27 1.85
N MET A 293 -11.86 -9.26 1.13
CA MET A 293 -12.09 -10.68 1.36
C MET A 293 -11.59 -11.11 2.75
N VAL A 294 -10.34 -10.75 3.10
CA VAL A 294 -9.76 -11.08 4.41
C VAL A 294 -10.52 -10.36 5.52
N SER A 295 -10.92 -9.11 5.32
CA SER A 295 -11.67 -8.35 6.33
C SER A 295 -13.03 -8.97 6.63
N LYS A 296 -13.75 -9.46 5.61
CA LYS A 296 -15.00 -10.22 5.80
C LYS A 296 -14.79 -11.53 6.55
N GLY A 297 -13.72 -12.27 6.21
CA GLY A 297 -13.36 -13.50 6.92
C GLY A 297 -13.06 -13.27 8.39
N VAL A 298 -12.33 -12.19 8.71
CA VAL A 298 -12.06 -11.78 10.09
C VAL A 298 -13.35 -11.43 10.83
N GLN A 299 -14.26 -10.67 10.21
CA GLN A 299 -15.53 -10.32 10.85
C GLN A 299 -16.32 -11.57 11.25
N ASN A 300 -16.45 -12.55 10.36
CA ASN A 300 -17.13 -13.82 10.66
C ASN A 300 -16.50 -14.54 11.87
N VAL A 301 -15.17 -14.53 11.97
CA VAL A 301 -14.47 -15.15 13.11
C VAL A 301 -14.73 -14.37 14.39
N LEU A 302 -14.69 -13.04 14.36
CA LEU A 302 -15.01 -12.21 15.52
C LEU A 302 -16.43 -12.43 16.01
N ASP A 303 -17.41 -12.49 15.10
CA ASP A 303 -18.82 -12.76 15.41
C ASP A 303 -18.99 -14.16 16.03
N TYR A 304 -18.26 -15.16 15.53
CA TYR A 304 -18.26 -16.50 16.12
C TYR A 304 -17.66 -16.52 17.53
N LEU A 305 -16.54 -15.82 17.74
CA LEU A 305 -15.84 -15.74 19.02
C LEU A 305 -16.68 -15.07 20.10
N GLN A 306 -17.57 -14.13 19.74
CA GLN A 306 -18.47 -13.49 20.70
C GLN A 306 -19.37 -14.47 21.47
N ASN A 307 -19.64 -15.66 20.92
CA ASN A 307 -20.42 -16.68 21.62
C ASN A 307 -19.65 -17.33 22.79
N GLY A 308 -18.32 -17.47 22.67
CA GLY A 308 -17.45 -18.06 23.71
C GLY A 308 -16.75 -17.02 24.60
N PHE A 309 -16.67 -15.78 24.12
CA PHE A 309 -16.03 -14.65 24.78
C PHE A 309 -16.97 -13.43 24.75
N PRO A 310 -18.13 -13.46 25.42
CA PRO A 310 -19.12 -12.37 25.38
C PRO A 310 -18.60 -11.08 26.05
N ASP A 311 -17.51 -11.19 26.82
CA ASP A 311 -16.78 -10.10 27.44
C ASP A 311 -15.73 -9.44 26.52
N MET A 312 -15.64 -9.88 25.26
CA MET A 312 -14.72 -9.36 24.26
C MET A 312 -15.22 -8.04 23.64
N ASP A 313 -14.48 -6.97 23.88
CA ASP A 313 -14.69 -5.66 23.24
C ASP A 313 -13.87 -5.59 21.94
N VAL A 314 -14.54 -5.58 20.79
CA VAL A 314 -13.89 -5.40 19.48
C VAL A 314 -13.67 -3.91 19.23
N ILE A 315 -12.48 -3.42 19.55
CA ILE A 315 -12.12 -2.00 19.36
C ILE A 315 -12.07 -1.64 17.87
N SER A 316 -11.44 -2.49 17.06
CA SER A 316 -11.28 -2.25 15.62
C SER A 316 -10.91 -3.52 14.87
N ILE A 317 -11.42 -3.67 13.65
CA ILE A 317 -11.05 -4.75 12.73
C ILE A 317 -9.63 -4.56 12.14
N SER A 318 -9.07 -3.35 12.24
CA SER A 318 -7.75 -2.99 11.72
C SER A 318 -6.97 -2.17 12.75
N SER A 319 -6.03 -2.83 13.42
CA SER A 319 -5.27 -2.32 14.57
C SER A 319 -3.87 -1.78 14.22
N ASN A 320 -3.60 -1.58 12.92
CA ASN A 320 -2.26 -1.31 12.38
C ASN A 320 -1.24 -2.44 12.60
N PHE A 321 -1.63 -3.62 13.10
CA PHE A 321 -0.76 -4.80 13.19
C PHE A 321 -0.79 -5.68 11.92
N CYS A 322 -1.57 -5.30 10.89
CA CYS A 322 -1.59 -6.01 9.61
C CYS A 322 -0.23 -6.01 8.89
N SER A 323 0.50 -4.91 8.67
CA SER A 323 0.13 -3.48 8.71
C SER A 323 -0.17 -2.99 7.29
N ASP A 324 -1.27 -2.27 7.10
CA ASP A 324 -1.68 -1.82 5.75
C ASP A 324 -1.32 -0.35 5.53
N LYS A 325 -0.59 -0.04 4.45
CA LYS A 325 -0.20 1.33 4.03
C LYS A 325 0.61 2.11 5.08
N LYS A 326 1.40 1.38 5.87
CA LYS A 326 2.28 1.91 6.91
C LYS A 326 3.58 1.09 6.95
N PRO A 327 4.75 1.74 7.10
CA PRO A 327 6.00 1.02 7.31
C PRO A 327 5.93 0.24 8.63
N ALA A 328 6.16 -1.07 8.57
CA ALA A 328 6.10 -1.93 9.75
C ALA A 328 7.03 -3.14 9.62
N ALA A 329 7.84 -3.36 10.67
CA ALA A 329 8.76 -4.49 10.74
C ALA A 329 8.05 -5.86 10.63
N VAL A 330 6.79 -5.95 11.07
CA VAL A 330 6.01 -7.20 10.95
C VAL A 330 5.82 -7.62 9.48
N ASN A 331 5.65 -6.67 8.56
CA ASN A 331 5.54 -6.98 7.13
C ASN A 331 6.89 -7.41 6.55
N TRP A 332 7.99 -6.85 7.04
CA TRP A 332 9.34 -7.24 6.64
C TRP A 332 9.68 -8.67 7.08
N ILE A 333 9.40 -9.01 8.33
CA ILE A 333 9.81 -10.28 8.96
C ILE A 333 8.86 -11.42 8.57
N GLU A 334 7.55 -11.19 8.70
CA GLU A 334 6.54 -12.23 8.49
C GLU A 334 6.05 -12.27 7.03
N GLY A 335 6.25 -11.19 6.27
CA GLY A 335 5.66 -11.02 4.94
C GLY A 335 4.22 -10.51 5.00
N ARG A 336 3.74 -10.03 3.86
CA ARG A 336 2.34 -9.61 3.62
C ARG A 336 2.04 -9.59 2.12
N GLY A 337 0.98 -10.26 1.69
CA GLY A 337 0.74 -10.49 0.26
C GLY A 337 1.73 -11.53 -0.26
N LYS A 338 2.52 -11.18 -1.26
CA LYS A 338 3.42 -12.09 -1.98
C LYS A 338 4.87 -11.81 -1.55
N SER A 339 5.57 -12.84 -1.09
CA SER A 339 7.01 -12.74 -0.81
C SER A 339 7.79 -13.42 -1.92
N VAL A 340 8.65 -12.65 -2.60
CA VAL A 340 9.37 -13.11 -3.80
C VAL A 340 10.87 -12.84 -3.62
N VAL A 341 11.67 -13.84 -3.99
CA VAL A 341 13.10 -13.68 -4.22
C VAL A 341 13.40 -13.83 -5.71
N CYS A 342 14.39 -13.10 -6.16
CA CYS A 342 14.70 -12.91 -7.56
C CYS A 342 16.22 -12.81 -7.68
N GLU A 343 16.88 -13.75 -8.37
CA GLU A 343 18.32 -13.68 -8.67
C GLU A 343 18.68 -13.64 -10.17
N ALA A 344 19.87 -13.12 -10.48
CA ALA A 344 20.48 -13.16 -11.80
C ALA A 344 22.01 -13.08 -11.68
N VAL A 345 22.72 -13.63 -12.66
CA VAL A 345 24.18 -13.45 -12.79
C VAL A 345 24.44 -12.55 -13.99
N ILE A 346 25.11 -11.42 -13.77
CA ILE A 346 25.47 -10.47 -14.82
C ILE A 346 26.91 -10.72 -15.24
N LYS A 347 27.12 -11.02 -16.52
CA LYS A 347 28.44 -11.39 -17.05
C LYS A 347 29.42 -10.22 -17.07
N GLU A 348 30.72 -10.51 -16.97
CA GLU A 348 31.81 -9.51 -16.97
C GLU A 348 31.71 -8.48 -18.11
N ASP A 349 31.48 -8.95 -19.33
CA ASP A 349 31.36 -8.12 -20.53
C ASP A 349 30.16 -7.17 -20.46
N VAL A 350 29.12 -7.59 -19.74
CA VAL A 350 27.88 -6.84 -19.52
C VAL A 350 28.04 -5.83 -18.37
N VAL A 351 28.76 -6.19 -17.30
CA VAL A 351 29.06 -5.31 -16.15
C VAL A 351 29.96 -4.14 -16.56
N LYS A 352 30.96 -4.38 -17.41
CA LYS A 352 31.89 -3.34 -17.87
C LYS A 352 31.25 -2.29 -18.78
N LYS A 353 30.06 -2.54 -19.32
CA LYS A 353 29.33 -1.56 -20.14
C LYS A 353 28.73 -0.46 -19.24
N PRO A 354 28.97 0.83 -19.51
CA PRO A 354 28.40 1.90 -18.72
C PRO A 354 26.87 1.91 -18.81
N ARG A 355 26.18 1.69 -17.69
CA ARG A 355 24.72 1.80 -17.57
C ARG A 355 24.37 2.80 -16.48
N THR A 356 23.41 3.69 -16.77
CA THR A 356 23.10 4.82 -15.89
C THR A 356 21.61 4.95 -15.65
N GLY A 357 21.13 5.00 -14.42
CA GLY A 357 19.81 5.59 -14.20
C GLY A 357 19.22 5.33 -12.83
N SER A 358 18.48 6.30 -12.34
CA SER A 358 17.92 6.36 -10.99
C SER A 358 16.41 6.20 -10.98
N ALA A 359 15.90 5.75 -9.83
CA ALA A 359 14.53 6.02 -9.35
C ALA A 359 14.30 5.32 -7.99
N GLN A 360 13.25 5.74 -7.25
CA GLN A 360 12.84 5.21 -5.94
C GLN A 360 11.31 4.97 -5.88
N ASN A 361 10.82 4.09 -4.98
CA ASN A 361 9.40 3.98 -4.61
C ASN A 361 9.25 3.48 -3.14
N VAL A 362 8.09 3.68 -2.47
CA VAL A 362 8.03 3.80 -0.99
C VAL A 362 7.19 2.77 -0.17
N GLU A 363 6.28 1.93 -0.68
CA GLU A 363 5.55 1.00 0.24
C GLU A 363 5.51 -0.49 -0.15
N SER A 364 5.29 -0.86 -1.42
CA SER A 364 5.65 -2.20 -1.92
C SER A 364 7.17 -2.38 -2.10
N SER A 365 7.97 -1.49 -1.52
CA SER A 365 9.40 -1.34 -1.75
C SER A 365 10.25 -1.88 -0.61
N HIS A 366 9.65 -2.60 0.35
CA HIS A 366 10.43 -3.51 1.19
C HIS A 366 11.24 -4.43 0.26
N CYS A 367 12.53 -4.13 0.18
CA CYS A 367 13.46 -4.72 -0.75
C CYS A 367 14.81 -4.82 -0.02
N ILE A 368 15.44 -5.98 -0.10
CA ILE A 368 16.87 -6.11 0.17
C ILE A 368 17.54 -6.58 -1.10
N THR A 369 18.56 -5.84 -1.51
CA THR A 369 19.37 -6.14 -2.68
C THR A 369 20.75 -6.57 -2.22
N MET A 370 21.14 -7.77 -2.61
CA MET A 370 22.46 -8.33 -2.34
C MET A 370 23.22 -8.44 -3.66
N MET A 371 24.51 -8.10 -3.61
CA MET A 371 25.39 -8.16 -4.76
C MET A 371 26.70 -8.83 -4.34
N GLU A 372 27.11 -9.87 -5.07
CA GLU A 372 28.30 -10.63 -4.77
C GLU A 372 29.09 -10.92 -6.05
N ALA A 373 30.42 -10.84 -5.94
CA ALA A 373 31.29 -11.19 -7.05
C ALA A 373 31.40 -12.72 -7.16
N VAL A 374 31.08 -13.28 -8.31
CA VAL A 374 31.10 -14.72 -8.58
C VAL A 374 32.05 -15.04 -9.73
N ASN A 375 32.28 -16.33 -10.00
CA ASN A 375 33.16 -16.79 -11.09
C ASN A 375 34.56 -16.17 -11.04
N LYS A 376 35.21 -16.24 -9.86
CA LYS A 376 36.53 -15.65 -9.59
C LYS A 376 36.56 -14.11 -9.73
N GLY A 377 35.44 -13.46 -9.43
CA GLY A 377 35.31 -12.00 -9.46
C GLY A 377 35.04 -11.41 -10.83
N LYS A 378 34.71 -12.24 -11.83
CA LYS A 378 34.41 -11.78 -13.20
C LYS A 378 32.96 -11.35 -13.37
N ASP A 379 32.06 -12.11 -12.77
CA ASP A 379 30.62 -11.91 -12.92
C ASP A 379 30.03 -11.38 -11.61
N LEU A 380 28.86 -10.76 -11.71
CA LEU A 380 28.14 -10.19 -10.58
C LEU A 380 26.85 -10.99 -10.35
N HIS A 381 26.76 -11.70 -9.24
CA HIS A 381 25.48 -12.20 -8.77
C HIS A 381 24.72 -11.05 -8.11
N ILE A 382 23.45 -10.91 -8.47
CA ILE A 382 22.52 -9.96 -7.86
C ILE A 382 21.27 -10.72 -7.45
N SER A 383 20.85 -10.53 -6.21
CA SER A 383 19.55 -10.99 -5.73
C SER A 383 18.75 -9.87 -5.10
N ILE A 384 17.44 -9.93 -5.30
CA ILE A 384 16.46 -9.03 -4.72
C ILE A 384 15.43 -9.87 -3.99
N THR A 385 15.17 -9.52 -2.73
CA THR A 385 14.12 -10.13 -1.94
C THR A 385 13.11 -9.07 -1.53
N MET A 386 11.85 -9.31 -1.87
CA MET A 386 10.72 -8.44 -1.56
C MET A 386 9.70 -9.24 -0.74
N PRO A 387 9.65 -9.08 0.60
CA PRO A 387 8.83 -9.92 1.46
C PRO A 387 7.34 -9.54 1.47
N SER A 388 6.97 -8.35 0.98
CA SER A 388 5.60 -7.85 1.13
C SER A 388 5.04 -7.16 -0.12
N ILE A 389 4.96 -7.89 -1.25
CA ILE A 389 4.36 -7.38 -2.49
C ILE A 389 2.84 -7.58 -2.47
N GLU A 390 2.09 -6.48 -2.51
CA GLU A 390 0.64 -6.49 -2.38
C GLU A 390 -0.02 -6.23 -3.73
N VAL A 391 -0.21 -7.28 -4.51
CA VAL A 391 -0.72 -7.19 -5.89
C VAL A 391 -1.86 -8.17 -6.13
N GLY A 392 -2.75 -7.79 -7.05
CA GLY A 392 -3.82 -8.62 -7.57
C GLY A 392 -4.12 -8.26 -9.03
N THR A 393 -4.78 -9.18 -9.72
CA THR A 393 -5.17 -9.05 -11.13
C THR A 393 -6.69 -9.03 -11.31
N VAL A 394 -7.43 -9.03 -10.19
CA VAL A 394 -8.89 -8.95 -10.11
C VAL A 394 -9.31 -7.94 -9.03
N GLY A 395 -10.33 -7.14 -9.32
CA GLY A 395 -10.94 -6.17 -8.41
C GLY A 395 -10.24 -4.81 -8.36
N GLY A 396 -10.91 -3.84 -7.76
CA GLY A 396 -10.45 -2.44 -7.73
C GLY A 396 -10.20 -1.90 -9.14
N GLY A 397 -9.12 -1.13 -9.31
CA GLY A 397 -8.78 -0.51 -10.60
C GLY A 397 -8.35 -1.46 -11.72
N THR A 398 -8.18 -2.77 -11.47
CA THR A 398 -7.70 -3.74 -12.48
C THR A 398 -8.69 -3.97 -13.63
N GLN A 399 -9.96 -3.65 -13.41
CA GLN A 399 -11.02 -3.76 -14.41
C GLN A 399 -11.08 -2.57 -15.38
N LEU A 400 -10.48 -1.42 -15.01
CA LEU A 400 -10.49 -0.23 -15.84
C LEU A 400 -9.68 -0.48 -17.12
N ALA A 401 -10.16 0.02 -18.26
CA ALA A 401 -9.68 -0.38 -19.59
C ALA A 401 -8.15 -0.27 -19.74
N SER A 402 -7.56 0.86 -19.34
CA SER A 402 -6.11 1.11 -19.46
C SER A 402 -5.27 0.19 -18.59
N GLN A 403 -5.66 -0.01 -17.33
CA GLN A 403 -5.00 -0.91 -16.38
C GLN A 403 -5.16 -2.36 -16.83
N SER A 404 -6.33 -2.72 -17.34
CA SER A 404 -6.65 -4.03 -17.87
C SER A 404 -5.78 -4.38 -19.08
N ALA A 405 -5.58 -3.43 -20.01
CA ALA A 405 -4.68 -3.60 -21.15
C ALA A 405 -3.22 -3.82 -20.73
N CYS A 406 -2.76 -3.13 -19.67
CA CYS A 406 -1.42 -3.33 -19.13
C CYS A 406 -1.24 -4.74 -18.51
N LEU A 407 -2.26 -5.26 -17.82
CA LEU A 407 -2.24 -6.62 -17.29
C LEU A 407 -2.32 -7.67 -18.39
N ASP A 408 -3.04 -7.37 -19.47
CA ASP A 408 -3.18 -8.24 -20.64
C ASP A 408 -1.85 -8.37 -21.40
N LEU A 409 -1.12 -7.26 -21.56
CA LEU A 409 0.23 -7.25 -22.13
C LEU A 409 1.19 -8.19 -21.37
N LEU A 410 1.02 -8.31 -20.06
CA LEU A 410 1.81 -9.20 -19.21
C LEU A 410 1.28 -10.65 -19.18
N GLY A 411 0.12 -10.92 -19.79
CA GLY A 411 -0.54 -12.22 -19.78
C GLY A 411 -1.13 -12.63 -18.43
N VAL A 412 -1.43 -11.65 -17.56
CA VAL A 412 -1.91 -11.90 -16.18
C VAL A 412 -3.26 -11.27 -15.88
N LYS A 413 -3.99 -10.77 -16.89
CA LYS A 413 -5.30 -10.16 -16.70
C LYS A 413 -6.32 -11.15 -16.12
N GLY A 414 -7.06 -10.70 -15.10
CA GLY A 414 -8.17 -11.46 -14.54
C GLY A 414 -7.75 -12.65 -13.66
N SER A 415 -8.72 -13.52 -13.38
CA SER A 415 -8.51 -14.73 -12.58
C SER A 415 -8.07 -15.92 -13.42
N CYS A 416 -7.20 -16.76 -12.87
CA CYS A 416 -6.89 -18.06 -13.45
C CYS A 416 -7.85 -19.13 -12.91
N PHE A 417 -8.63 -19.76 -13.79
CA PHE A 417 -9.59 -20.80 -13.40
C PHE A 417 -8.92 -22.13 -13.06
N GLU A 418 -7.87 -22.51 -13.78
CA GLU A 418 -7.16 -23.78 -13.56
C GLU A 418 -6.34 -23.76 -12.27
N SER A 419 -5.72 -22.62 -11.95
CA SER A 419 -4.89 -22.45 -10.76
C SER A 419 -5.11 -21.07 -10.13
N PRO A 420 -6.15 -20.92 -9.29
CA PRO A 420 -6.46 -19.65 -8.65
C PRO A 420 -5.24 -19.03 -7.95
N GLY A 421 -4.98 -17.75 -8.23
CA GLY A 421 -3.83 -17.01 -7.72
C GLY A 421 -2.56 -17.11 -8.57
N SER A 422 -2.53 -17.92 -9.64
CA SER A 422 -1.35 -18.02 -10.52
C SER A 422 -1.03 -16.68 -11.22
N ASN A 423 -2.03 -15.96 -11.71
CA ASN A 423 -1.84 -14.68 -12.40
C ASN A 423 -1.29 -13.63 -11.43
N ALA A 424 -1.87 -13.52 -10.24
CA ALA A 424 -1.38 -12.59 -9.23
C ALA A 424 0.00 -12.99 -8.67
N ARG A 425 0.37 -14.27 -8.68
CA ARG A 425 1.72 -14.73 -8.33
C ARG A 425 2.73 -14.38 -9.42
N LEU A 426 2.39 -14.59 -10.68
CA LEU A 426 3.22 -14.21 -11.82
C LEU A 426 3.41 -12.68 -11.89
N LEU A 427 2.36 -11.89 -11.62
CA LEU A 427 2.50 -10.44 -11.53
C LEU A 427 3.50 -10.04 -10.44
N ALA A 428 3.48 -10.70 -9.27
CA ALA A 428 4.42 -10.42 -8.19
C ALA A 428 5.87 -10.75 -8.58
N THR A 429 6.12 -11.83 -9.33
CA THR A 429 7.47 -12.17 -9.80
C THR A 429 7.98 -11.22 -10.88
N ILE A 430 7.10 -10.75 -11.77
CA ILE A 430 7.42 -9.69 -12.75
C ILE A 430 7.77 -8.38 -12.04
N VAL A 431 6.98 -7.98 -11.04
CA VAL A 431 7.23 -6.77 -10.23
C VAL A 431 8.58 -6.87 -9.51
N ALA A 432 8.81 -7.98 -8.79
CA ALA A 432 10.08 -8.21 -8.09
C ALA A 432 11.28 -8.22 -9.04
N SER A 433 11.11 -8.81 -10.22
CA SER A 433 12.18 -8.83 -11.20
C SER A 433 12.47 -7.49 -11.85
N SER A 434 11.43 -6.69 -12.05
CA SER A 434 11.54 -5.32 -12.56
C SER A 434 12.21 -4.38 -11.55
N ALA A 435 12.12 -4.68 -10.25
CA ALA A 435 12.82 -3.95 -9.20
C ALA A 435 14.37 -4.08 -9.30
N ARG A 436 14.90 -5.05 -10.07
CA ARG A 436 16.34 -5.11 -10.43
C ARG A 436 16.83 -3.94 -11.28
N ARG A 437 15.98 -2.94 -11.57
CA ARG A 437 16.41 -1.58 -11.91
C ARG A 437 17.49 -1.05 -10.94
N GLU A 438 17.51 -1.50 -9.69
CA GLU A 438 18.59 -1.18 -8.75
C GLU A 438 19.99 -1.47 -9.30
N LEU A 439 20.16 -2.46 -10.19
CA LEU A 439 21.44 -2.69 -10.90
C LEU A 439 21.88 -1.47 -11.70
N SER A 440 20.97 -0.84 -12.45
CA SER A 440 21.26 0.35 -13.27
C SER A 440 21.50 1.59 -12.40
N LEU A 441 20.78 1.71 -11.27
CA LEU A 441 20.99 2.79 -10.30
C LEU A 441 22.32 2.65 -9.57
N MET A 442 22.65 1.44 -9.11
CA MET A 442 23.88 1.17 -8.41
C MET A 442 25.10 1.28 -9.33
N SER A 443 24.98 0.84 -10.58
CA SER A 443 26.00 1.09 -11.60
C SER A 443 26.21 2.59 -11.86
N ALA A 444 25.11 3.38 -11.95
CA ALA A 444 25.21 4.82 -12.14
C ALA A 444 25.88 5.54 -10.96
N LEU A 445 25.60 5.10 -9.74
CA LEU A 445 26.19 5.62 -8.52
C LEU A 445 27.67 5.27 -8.42
N ALA A 446 28.02 3.99 -8.64
CA ALA A 446 29.41 3.53 -8.65
C ALA A 446 30.26 4.24 -9.72
N ALA A 447 29.68 4.56 -10.87
CA ALA A 447 30.36 5.27 -11.96
C ALA A 447 30.26 6.81 -11.88
N GLY A 448 29.64 7.39 -10.85
CA GLY A 448 29.50 8.84 -10.69
C GLY A 448 28.60 9.53 -11.75
N HIS A 449 27.73 8.78 -12.44
CA HIS A 449 26.93 9.27 -13.56
C HIS A 449 25.50 9.69 -13.19
N LEU A 450 25.13 9.64 -11.91
CA LEU A 450 23.78 9.94 -11.44
C LEU A 450 23.32 11.35 -11.85
N VAL A 451 24.12 12.37 -11.51
CA VAL A 451 23.79 13.78 -11.76
C VAL A 451 23.66 14.08 -13.25
N ARG A 452 24.58 13.55 -14.07
CA ARG A 452 24.58 13.75 -15.53
C ARG A 452 23.35 13.16 -16.21
N SER A 453 22.84 12.03 -15.70
CA SER A 453 21.67 11.35 -16.25
C SER A 453 20.38 12.09 -15.90
N HIS A 454 20.24 12.59 -14.66
CA HIS A 454 19.11 13.45 -14.27
C HIS A 454 19.07 14.75 -15.08
N MET A 455 20.22 15.41 -15.27
CA MET A 455 20.27 16.67 -16.01
C MET A 455 19.90 16.54 -17.49
N LYS A 456 20.11 15.36 -18.10
CA LYS A 456 19.81 15.11 -19.51
C LYS A 456 18.34 14.79 -19.79
N TYR A 457 17.66 14.10 -18.86
CA TYR A 457 16.31 13.55 -19.12
C TYR A 457 15.24 14.02 -18.12
N ASN A 458 15.62 14.61 -16.99
CA ASN A 458 14.71 15.06 -15.94
C ASN A 458 14.72 16.59 -15.75
N ARG A 459 15.38 17.32 -16.66
CA ARG A 459 15.21 18.78 -16.81
C ARG A 459 14.70 19.06 -18.22
N SER A 460 13.62 19.82 -18.31
CA SER A 460 13.14 20.35 -19.57
C SER A 460 14.20 21.30 -20.16
N VAL A 461 14.62 21.06 -21.40
CA VAL A 461 15.34 22.05 -22.22
C VAL A 461 14.36 22.92 -23.03
N LYS A 462 13.05 22.62 -22.95
CA LYS A 462 11.99 23.40 -23.59
C LYS A 462 11.37 24.35 -22.57
N ASP A 463 11.50 25.64 -22.84
CA ASP A 463 10.74 26.68 -22.14
C ASP A 463 9.24 26.36 -22.26
N VAL A 464 8.64 25.89 -21.16
CA VAL A 464 7.22 25.51 -21.10
C VAL A 464 6.31 26.77 -21.10
N SER A 465 6.92 27.96 -21.04
CA SER A 465 6.28 29.27 -21.10
C SER A 465 5.70 29.65 -22.47
N LYS A 466 5.91 28.84 -23.53
CA LYS A 466 5.46 29.16 -24.90
C LYS A 466 4.36 28.25 -25.47
N VAL A 467 3.78 27.35 -24.67
CA VAL A 467 2.69 26.46 -25.12
C VAL A 467 1.31 26.92 -24.60
N ALA A 468 1.29 27.90 -23.70
CA ALA A 468 0.07 28.60 -23.29
C ALA A 468 0.09 30.03 -23.85
N SER A 469 -0.33 30.17 -25.11
CA SER A 469 -0.71 31.46 -25.72
C SER A 469 -1.76 31.22 -26.78
#